data_AF-A0A418V8S6-F1
#
_entry.id   AF-A0A418V8S6-F1
#
_cell.length_a   1.000
_cell.length_b   1.000
_cell.length_c   1.000
_cell.angle_alpha   90.00
_cell.angle_beta   90.00
_cell.angle_gamma   90.00
#
_symmetry.space_group_name_H-M   'P 1'
#
loop_
_entity.id
_entity.type
_entity.pdbx_description
1 polymer ?
#
loop_
_entity_poly.entity_id
_entity_poly.type
_entity_poly.pdbx_seq_one_letter_code
_entity_poly.pdbx_strand_id
1 'polypeptide(L)'
;MQPGRLHVLTQTPTGTDAGAAISGAPRQEGQADRTLELLVSKTHPHPLSLNFKDAAGKVIDTLNVVDFKRASFTPKTLPSFPGDAVVIRK
;
A
#
# COMPACT_ATOMS: atom_id res chain seq x y z
N MET A 1 11.72 4.96 16.45
CA MET A 1 10.33 5.07 15.95
C MET A 1 9.40 4.45 16.98
N GLN A 2 8.27 5.08 17.30
CA GLN A 2 7.35 4.56 18.32
C GLN A 2 6.45 3.47 17.69
N PRO A 3 6.28 2.29 18.31
CA PRO A 3 5.44 1.23 17.74
C PRO A 3 4.00 1.70 17.53
N GLY A 4 3.41 1.42 16.36
CA GLY A 4 1.99 1.63 16.11
C GLY A 4 1.53 3.03 15.69
N ARG A 5 2.45 3.98 15.52
CA ARG A 5 2.15 5.33 15.01
C ARG A 5 2.51 5.42 13.51
N LEU A 6 1.57 5.89 12.70
CA LEU A 6 1.82 6.26 11.31
C LEU A 6 2.61 7.57 11.26
N HIS A 7 3.73 7.57 10.56
CA HIS A 7 4.59 8.74 10.38
C HIS A 7 4.49 9.20 8.93
N VAL A 8 3.99 10.42 8.71
CA VAL A 8 4.02 11.06 7.39
C VAL A 8 5.43 11.59 7.18
N LEU A 9 6.15 11.00 6.24
CA LEU A 9 7.46 11.44 5.79
C LEU A 9 7.27 12.32 4.55
N THR A 10 7.70 13.58 4.63
CA THR A 10 7.76 14.44 3.45
C THR A 10 8.99 14.06 2.63
N GLN A 11 8.95 12.92 1.95
CA GLN A 11 9.90 12.66 0.87
C GLN A 11 9.51 13.48 -0.35
N THR A 12 10.50 14.01 -1.05
CA THR A 12 10.35 14.68 -2.34
C THR A 12 10.59 13.63 -3.42
N PRO A 13 9.57 13.09 -4.09
CA PRO A 13 9.82 12.15 -5.17
C PRO A 13 10.22 12.94 -6.42
N THR A 14 11.25 12.46 -7.07
CA THR A 14 11.70 12.94 -8.39
C THR A 14 10.74 12.40 -9.44
N GLY A 15 9.84 13.26 -9.92
CA GLY A 15 8.82 12.96 -10.93
C GLY A 15 7.69 13.98 -10.91
N THR A 16 6.93 14.09 -11.99
CA THR A 16 5.93 15.15 -12.24
C THR A 16 4.74 15.16 -11.26
N ASP A 17 4.54 14.10 -10.48
CA ASP A 17 3.64 14.06 -9.32
C ASP A 17 4.45 13.85 -8.04
N ALA A 18 4.72 14.95 -7.32
CA ALA A 18 5.42 14.88 -6.04
C ALA A 18 4.51 14.22 -4.98
N GLY A 19 4.59 12.91 -4.77
CA GLY A 19 3.89 12.19 -3.70
C GLY A 19 4.35 12.52 -2.27
N ALA A 20 3.53 12.18 -1.28
CA ALA A 20 3.87 12.18 0.14
C ALA A 20 4.05 10.73 0.61
N ALA A 21 5.13 10.46 1.36
CA ALA A 21 5.40 9.13 1.89
C ALA A 21 4.72 8.97 3.25
N ILE A 22 4.06 7.85 3.46
CA ILE A 22 3.40 7.47 4.69
C ILE A 22 4.03 6.18 5.16
N SER A 23 4.68 6.19 6.32
CA SER A 23 5.35 5.02 6.88
C SER A 23 4.59 4.45 8.07
N GLY A 24 4.55 3.12 8.16
CA GLY A 24 3.92 2.39 9.25
C GLY A 24 4.73 1.14 9.64
N ALA A 25 4.64 0.80 10.91
CA ALA A 25 5.18 -0.45 11.47
C ALA A 25 4.03 -1.27 12.11
N PRO A 26 4.12 -2.61 12.09
CA PRO A 26 3.21 -3.49 12.80
C PRO A 26 3.09 -3.11 14.28
N ARG A 27 1.88 -3.27 14.83
CA ARG A 27 1.61 -3.00 16.26
C ARG A 27 1.91 -4.20 17.16
N GLN A 28 1.84 -5.40 16.62
CA GLN A 28 2.05 -6.64 17.37
C GLN A 28 3.45 -7.19 17.11
N GLU A 29 4.12 -7.58 18.19
CA GLU A 29 5.35 -8.37 18.11
C GLU A 29 5.09 -9.70 17.39
N GLY A 30 6.06 -10.17 16.59
CA GLY A 30 5.95 -11.42 15.82
C GLY A 30 5.37 -11.27 14.40
N GLN A 31 4.68 -10.16 14.08
CA GLN A 31 4.53 -9.73 12.69
C GLN A 31 5.83 -9.04 12.30
N ALA A 32 6.79 -9.88 11.87
CA ALA A 32 8.18 -9.60 11.51
C ALA A 32 8.47 -8.12 11.28
N ASP A 33 9.53 -7.60 11.92
CA ASP A 33 10.13 -6.27 11.82
C ASP A 33 10.15 -5.72 10.38
N ARG A 34 8.99 -5.36 9.86
CA ARG A 34 8.79 -5.00 8.47
C ARG A 34 8.02 -3.72 8.46
N THR A 35 8.59 -2.70 7.84
CA THR A 35 7.92 -1.42 7.70
C THR A 35 7.32 -1.32 6.31
N LEU A 36 6.15 -0.68 6.23
CA LEU A 36 5.52 -0.33 4.97
C LEU A 36 5.71 1.17 4.75
N GLU A 37 6.12 1.53 3.55
CA GLU A 37 6.08 2.91 3.07
C GLU A 37 5.13 3.00 1.88
N LEU A 38 4.07 3.80 2.05
CA LEU A 38 3.06 4.09 1.04
C LEU A 38 3.33 5.47 0.46
N LEU A 39 3.54 5.55 -0.85
CA LEU A 39 3.60 6.81 -1.55
C LEU A 39 2.20 7.19 -2.04
N VAL A 40 1.75 8.41 -1.74
CA VAL A 40 0.42 8.92 -2.10
C VAL A 40 0.56 10.19 -2.92
N SER A 41 -0.17 10.32 -4.03
CA SER A 41 -0.19 11.55 -4.83
C SER A 41 -0.74 12.74 -4.02
N LYS A 42 -0.08 13.91 -4.11
CA LYS A 42 -0.52 15.15 -3.44
C LYS A 42 -1.63 15.87 -4.20
N THR A 43 -1.67 15.74 -5.51
CA THR A 43 -2.62 16.44 -6.41
C THR A 43 -3.97 15.73 -6.44
N HIS A 44 -3.94 14.40 -6.49
CA HIS A 44 -5.12 13.56 -6.43
C HIS A 44 -4.86 12.47 -5.38
N PRO A 45 -5.45 12.50 -4.18
CA PRO A 45 -5.15 11.49 -3.17
C PRO A 45 -5.49 10.07 -3.65
N HIS A 46 -4.46 9.33 -4.03
CA HIS A 46 -4.46 7.91 -4.40
C HIS A 46 -3.06 7.31 -4.23
N PRO A 47 -2.95 5.99 -4.00
CA PRO A 47 -1.66 5.28 -3.92
C PRO A 47 -0.88 5.34 -5.22
N LEU A 48 0.43 5.55 -5.12
CA LEU A 48 1.38 5.49 -6.24
C LEU A 48 2.26 4.24 -6.13
N SER A 49 2.78 3.95 -4.93
CA SER A 49 3.60 2.77 -4.68
C SER A 49 3.57 2.33 -3.22
N LEU A 50 3.85 1.05 -3.00
CA LEU A 50 4.01 0.44 -1.69
C LEU A 50 5.40 -0.22 -1.64
N ASN A 51 6.24 0.23 -0.73
CA ASN A 51 7.55 -0.37 -0.46
C ASN A 51 7.50 -1.13 0.87
N PHE A 52 7.76 -2.42 0.80
CA PHE A 52 7.92 -3.27 1.98
C PHE A 52 9.39 -3.33 2.33
N LYS A 53 9.71 -3.04 3.59
CA LYS A 53 11.08 -3.04 4.10
C LYS A 53 11.23 -4.07 5.18
N ASP A 54 12.42 -4.62 5.32
CA ASP A 54 12.81 -5.47 6.44
C ASP A 54 13.21 -4.66 7.69
N ALA A 55 13.74 -5.38 8.70
CA ALA A 55 14.11 -4.83 10.00
C ALA A 55 15.24 -3.81 9.90
N ALA A 56 16.12 -3.99 8.92
CA ALA A 56 17.24 -3.11 8.63
C ALA A 56 16.81 -1.90 7.77
N GLY A 57 15.54 -1.82 7.37
CA GLY A 57 15.02 -0.77 6.50
C GLY A 57 15.33 -0.98 5.02
N LYS A 58 15.86 -2.14 4.64
CA LYS A 58 16.09 -2.49 3.24
C LYS A 58 14.77 -2.81 2.57
N VAL A 59 14.51 -2.25 1.39
CA VAL A 59 13.35 -2.60 0.58
C VAL A 59 13.49 -4.03 0.10
N ILE A 60 12.54 -4.88 0.46
CA ILE A 60 12.45 -6.28 0.06
C ILE A 60 11.47 -6.51 -1.08
N ASP A 61 10.47 -5.63 -1.21
CA ASP A 61 9.49 -5.69 -2.29
C ASP A 61 8.87 -4.32 -2.57
N THR A 62 8.45 -4.10 -3.81
CA THR A 62 7.80 -2.87 -4.28
C THR A 62 6.63 -3.20 -5.20
N LEU A 63 5.45 -2.70 -4.84
CA LEU A 63 4.25 -2.72 -5.67
C LEU A 63 4.01 -1.31 -6.23
N ASN A 64 3.93 -1.17 -7.54
CA ASN A 64 3.64 0.09 -8.20
C ASN A 64 2.22 0.10 -8.77
N VAL A 65 1.51 1.22 -8.62
CA VAL A 65 0.23 1.45 -9.29
C VAL A 65 0.52 2.06 -10.65
N VAL A 66 0.36 1.24 -11.70
CA VAL A 66 0.67 1.64 -13.07
C VAL A 66 -0.49 2.34 -13.79
N ASP A 67 -1.72 2.09 -13.35
CA ASP A 67 -2.93 2.74 -13.86
C ASP A 67 -3.91 2.94 -12.70
N PHE A 68 -4.55 4.10 -12.68
CA PHE A 68 -5.51 4.48 -11.65
C PHE A 68 -6.68 5.24 -12.25
N LYS A 69 -7.88 4.74 -12.00
CA LYS A 69 -9.13 5.39 -12.38
C LYS A 69 -10.14 5.32 -11.26
N ARG A 70 -10.68 6.48 -10.88
CA ARG A 70 -11.88 6.55 -10.04
C ARG A 70 -13.09 6.12 -10.86
N ALA A 71 -13.86 5.17 -10.34
CA ALA A 71 -15.07 4.67 -10.97
C ALA A 71 -16.12 4.33 -9.90
N SER A 72 -17.39 4.41 -10.27
CA SER A 72 -18.52 4.01 -9.43
C SER A 72 -18.94 2.59 -9.80
N PHE A 73 -19.11 1.74 -8.78
CA PHE A 73 -19.53 0.36 -8.96
C PHE A 73 -20.85 0.09 -8.22
N THR A 74 -21.66 -0.79 -8.79
CA THR A 74 -22.77 -1.46 -8.10
C THR A 74 -22.37 -2.89 -7.75
N PRO A 75 -23.06 -3.58 -6.83
CA PRO A 75 -22.76 -4.98 -6.53
C PRO A 75 -22.75 -5.89 -7.78
N LYS A 76 -23.60 -5.60 -8.77
CA LYS A 76 -23.69 -6.38 -10.02
C LYS A 76 -22.53 -6.13 -10.99
N THR A 77 -21.81 -5.02 -10.85
CA THR A 77 -20.69 -4.64 -11.74
C THR A 77 -19.33 -4.95 -11.12
N LEU A 78 -19.30 -5.46 -9.89
CA LEU A 78 -18.07 -5.97 -9.30
C LEU A 78 -17.69 -7.29 -9.98
N PRO A 79 -16.40 -7.57 -10.18
CA PRO A 79 -15.95 -8.85 -10.74
C PRO A 79 -16.52 -10.04 -9.95
N SER A 80 -17.14 -10.98 -10.66
CA SER A 80 -17.62 -12.23 -10.07
C SER A 80 -16.49 -13.26 -10.03
N PHE A 81 -16.56 -14.16 -9.04
CA PHE A 81 -15.68 -15.32 -8.99
C PHE A 81 -16.07 -16.35 -10.07
N PRO A 82 -15.13 -17.16 -10.58
CA PRO A 82 -15.44 -18.27 -11.47
C PRO A 82 -16.44 -19.24 -10.85
N GLY A 83 -17.41 -19.72 -11.63
CA GLY A 83 -18.45 -20.64 -11.14
C GLY A 83 -17.93 -22.03 -10.77
N ASP A 84 -16.75 -22.40 -11.26
CA ASP A 84 -16.03 -23.66 -11.01
C ASP A 84 -14.95 -23.53 -9.92
N ALA A 85 -14.87 -22.37 -9.26
CA ALA A 85 -13.92 -22.18 -8.17
C ALA A 85 -14.23 -23.11 -6.99
N VAL A 86 -13.22 -23.85 -6.54
CA VAL A 86 -13.34 -24.67 -5.32
C VAL A 86 -13.38 -23.77 -4.10
N VAL A 87 -14.45 -23.88 -3.31
CA VAL A 87 -14.62 -23.12 -2.07
C VAL A 87 -13.95 -23.87 -0.91
N ILE A 88 -12.86 -23.31 -0.37
CA ILE A 88 -12.19 -23.81 0.82
C ILE A 88 -12.67 -23.00 2.03
N ARG A 89 -13.33 -23.65 3.00
CA ARG A 89 -13.71 -23.04 4.29
C ARG A 89 -12.88 -23.71 5.39
N LYS A 90 -12.16 -22.92 6.19
CA LYS A 90 -11.34 -23.35 7.33
C LYS A 90 -12.02 -22.97 8.63
#